data_AF-A0A7I7KWS2-F1
#
_entry.id   AF-A0A7I7KWS2-F1
#
_cell.length_a   1.000
_cell.length_b   1.000
_cell.length_c   1.000
_cell.angle_alpha   90.00
_cell.angle_beta   90.00
_cell.angle_gamma   90.00
#
_symmetry.space_group_name_H-M   'P 1'
#
loop_
_entity.id
_entity.type
_entity.pdbx_description
1 polymer ?
#
loop_
_entity_poly.entity_id
_entity_poly.type
_entity_poly.pdbx_seq_one_letter_code
_entity_poly.pdbx_strand_id
1 'polypeptide(L)'
;MDLTSVLNASPAFADDSADYTALVLGHAFLAQPDATYMQEVVNTYVDPTPPYAQGEPAYNIVGNPVSVYTPETDYGSGLTQGVTDLNNQLTPLLTANPDANLVIAGYSMSDSDITQEMINLAAAGVKDPNLKFVLAENLNNPDGGIFTRFPGMFGVNLPATPADTPYDTTIYTIEYSGASDFPQYYGNLFADANAADGYLDLHPYLLTGWPAYFDPSTVANAVAENTSAGYDGSTDYYLIPTQDLPILDGLHGVNGTSAYADLIQPDMRVLVDLGYNWTGGADVSTPATLSNPDIDFTAVDSYLNAGADQGMINYLVDLGILPQSDLAGLAGMYPYVPDISALEAGALTAGTTISDASAASDAATSLALLTTDLSESTNPIAVEFGSYFPMMATDMAGFFQTLASSL
;
A
#
# COMPACT_ATOMS: atom_id res chain seq x y z
N MET A 1 39.38 32.77 -44.83
CA MET A 1 38.16 32.97 -44.04
C MET A 1 37.08 32.19 -44.77
N ASP A 2 37.12 30.86 -44.74
CA ASP A 2 36.93 29.96 -43.59
C ASP A 2 35.45 29.85 -43.17
N LEU A 3 34.99 28.60 -43.18
CA LEU A 3 33.99 27.94 -42.33
C LEU A 3 33.18 26.91 -43.13
N THR A 4 33.83 25.79 -43.45
CA THR A 4 33.14 24.51 -43.68
C THR A 4 32.54 24.05 -42.36
N SER A 5 31.21 24.04 -42.28
CA SER A 5 30.47 23.48 -41.15
C SER A 5 30.70 21.97 -41.12
N VAL A 6 31.39 21.51 -40.07
CA VAL A 6 31.46 20.11 -39.68
C VAL A 6 30.36 19.94 -38.64
N LEU A 7 29.21 19.41 -39.07
CA LEU A 7 28.20 18.90 -38.14
C LEU A 7 28.79 17.64 -37.50
N ASN A 8 29.33 17.80 -36.29
CA ASN A 8 29.58 16.67 -35.41
C ASN A 8 28.21 16.06 -35.08
N ALA A 9 27.99 14.81 -35.49
CA ALA A 9 26.93 14.01 -34.89
C ALA A 9 27.27 13.89 -33.39
N SER A 10 26.42 14.44 -32.53
CA SER A 10 26.48 14.15 -31.10
C SER A 10 26.41 12.63 -30.93
N PRO A 11 27.22 12.02 -30.06
CA PRO A 11 26.99 10.64 -29.68
C PRO A 11 25.59 10.57 -29.05
N ALA A 12 24.70 9.79 -29.66
CA ALA A 12 23.53 9.31 -28.95
C ALA A 12 24.07 8.45 -27.81
N PHE A 13 23.86 8.89 -26.56
CA PHE A 13 24.01 8.00 -25.42
C PHE A 13 22.98 6.90 -25.64
N ALA A 14 23.45 5.67 -25.87
CA ALA A 14 22.57 4.51 -25.79
C ALA A 14 21.99 4.50 -24.38
N ASP A 15 20.67 4.39 -24.29
CA ASP A 15 20.01 4.04 -23.04
C ASP A 15 20.51 2.63 -22.66
N ASP A 16 21.15 2.51 -21.50
CA ASP A 16 21.78 1.25 -21.04
C ASP A 16 20.76 0.36 -20.31
N SER A 17 19.47 0.72 -20.33
CA SER A 17 18.39 -0.10 -19.80
C SER A 17 18.10 -1.27 -20.75
N ALA A 18 18.04 -2.48 -20.21
CA ALA A 18 17.59 -3.64 -20.97
C ALA A 18 16.13 -3.47 -21.42
N ASP A 19 15.84 -3.83 -22.67
CA ASP A 19 14.48 -3.86 -23.21
C ASP A 19 13.78 -5.16 -22.78
N TYR A 20 12.57 -5.06 -22.23
CA TYR A 20 11.77 -6.18 -21.74
C TYR A 20 10.48 -6.39 -22.55
N THR A 21 9.99 -7.62 -22.57
CA THR A 21 8.61 -7.94 -22.97
C THR A 21 7.78 -8.27 -21.73
N ALA A 22 6.68 -7.54 -21.53
CA ALA A 22 5.75 -7.83 -20.44
C ALA A 22 4.77 -8.94 -20.84
N LEU A 23 4.62 -9.95 -19.98
CA LEU A 23 3.54 -10.93 -19.97
C LEU A 23 2.61 -10.57 -18.82
N VAL A 24 1.37 -10.20 -19.14
CA VAL A 24 0.41 -9.73 -18.13
C VAL A 24 -0.71 -10.77 -17.97
N LEU A 25 -0.94 -11.19 -16.73
CA LEU A 25 -2.01 -12.11 -16.35
C LEU A 25 -3.28 -11.33 -15.96
N GLY A 26 -4.42 -12.00 -16.10
CA GLY A 26 -5.72 -11.43 -15.73
C GLY A 26 -6.03 -11.59 -14.25
N HIS A 27 -6.95 -10.80 -13.73
CA HIS A 27 -7.44 -10.93 -12.36
C HIS A 27 -8.79 -11.67 -12.33
N ALA A 28 -9.36 -11.84 -11.13
CA ALA A 28 -10.72 -12.39 -10.98
C ALA A 28 -11.73 -11.62 -11.85
N PHE A 29 -12.56 -12.31 -12.62
CA PHE A 29 -13.54 -11.73 -13.57
C PHE A 29 -12.93 -11.10 -14.84
N LEU A 30 -11.63 -11.26 -15.11
CA LEU A 30 -10.99 -10.89 -16.38
C LEU A 30 -10.03 -11.99 -16.82
N ALA A 31 -10.56 -13.12 -17.30
CA ALA A 31 -9.73 -14.28 -17.66
C ALA A 31 -8.71 -13.99 -18.78
N GLN A 32 -9.07 -13.12 -19.73
CA GLN A 32 -8.23 -12.72 -20.84
C GLN A 32 -7.96 -11.22 -20.75
N PRO A 33 -6.76 -10.81 -20.32
CA PRO A 33 -6.33 -9.41 -20.29
C PRO A 33 -6.55 -8.71 -21.63
N ASP A 34 -7.30 -7.61 -21.63
CA ASP A 34 -7.42 -6.74 -22.79
C ASP A 34 -6.30 -5.67 -22.81
N ALA A 35 -6.18 -4.95 -23.93
CA ALA A 35 -5.12 -3.97 -24.10
C ALA A 35 -5.19 -2.80 -23.10
N THR A 36 -6.38 -2.46 -22.60
CA THR A 36 -6.56 -1.35 -21.65
C THR A 36 -6.01 -1.76 -20.29
N TYR A 37 -6.46 -2.91 -19.78
CA TYR A 37 -6.01 -3.44 -18.51
C TYR A 37 -4.50 -3.72 -18.50
N MET A 38 -3.97 -4.35 -19.57
CA MET A 38 -2.53 -4.63 -19.63
C MET A 38 -1.70 -3.35 -19.65
N GLN A 39 -2.17 -2.30 -20.33
CA GLN A 39 -1.46 -1.03 -20.35
C GLN A 39 -1.52 -0.33 -18.99
N GLU A 40 -2.64 -0.44 -18.27
CA GLU A 40 -2.75 0.08 -16.91
C GLU A 40 -1.77 -0.61 -15.97
N VAL A 41 -1.72 -1.95 -15.95
CA VAL A 41 -0.76 -2.71 -15.13
C VAL A 41 0.68 -2.32 -15.47
N VAL A 42 1.01 -2.21 -16.76
CA VAL A 42 2.36 -1.84 -17.19
C VAL A 42 2.72 -0.42 -16.74
N ASN A 43 1.84 0.56 -16.99
CA ASN A 43 2.10 1.97 -16.66
C ASN A 43 2.15 2.23 -15.16
N THR A 44 1.47 1.42 -14.36
CA THR A 44 1.35 1.65 -12.92
C THR A 44 2.43 0.91 -12.14
N TYR A 45 2.80 -0.33 -12.53
CA TYR A 45 3.66 -1.18 -11.69
C TYR A 45 4.93 -1.71 -12.37
N VAL A 46 5.00 -1.74 -13.71
CA VAL A 46 6.09 -2.41 -14.43
C VAL A 46 7.07 -1.42 -15.05
N ASP A 47 6.54 -0.40 -15.71
CA ASP A 47 7.29 0.65 -16.40
C ASP A 47 6.66 2.02 -16.12
N PRO A 48 6.62 2.45 -14.85
CA PRO A 48 5.99 3.70 -14.47
C PRO A 48 6.80 4.90 -14.97
N THR A 49 6.09 5.92 -15.45
CA THR A 49 6.73 7.19 -15.78
C THR A 49 6.99 8.00 -14.50
N PRO A 50 8.15 8.67 -14.36
CA PRO A 50 8.43 9.49 -13.19
C PRO A 50 7.31 10.50 -12.85
N PRO A 51 7.01 10.73 -11.57
CA PRO A 51 7.69 10.18 -10.39
C PRO A 51 7.29 8.72 -10.09
N TYR A 52 8.21 7.97 -9.50
CA TYR A 52 8.00 6.63 -8.94
C TYR A 52 8.79 6.53 -7.62
N ALA A 53 8.50 5.52 -6.80
CA ALA A 53 9.08 5.38 -5.47
C ALA A 53 10.60 5.24 -5.49
N GLN A 54 11.26 5.63 -4.40
CA GLN A 54 12.71 5.50 -4.32
C GLN A 54 13.11 4.01 -4.27
N GLY A 55 13.95 3.58 -5.20
CA GLY A 55 14.42 2.20 -5.28
C GLY A 55 13.54 1.30 -6.15
N GLU A 56 12.37 1.81 -6.56
CA GLU A 56 11.43 1.09 -7.41
C GLU A 56 12.08 0.71 -8.76
N PRO A 57 12.01 -0.57 -9.17
CA PRO A 57 12.50 -0.97 -10.48
C PRO A 57 11.54 -0.48 -11.58
N ALA A 58 12.11 0.06 -12.65
CA ALA A 58 11.38 0.35 -13.89
C ALA A 58 11.94 -0.50 -15.02
N TYR A 59 11.10 -1.34 -15.62
CA TYR A 59 11.46 -2.25 -16.69
C TYR A 59 11.02 -1.67 -18.03
N ASN A 60 11.95 -1.15 -18.85
CA ASN A 60 11.63 -0.56 -20.14
C ASN A 60 10.90 -1.56 -21.06
N ILE A 61 9.57 -1.43 -21.21
CA ILE A 61 8.76 -2.36 -21.99
C ILE A 61 8.76 -1.95 -23.46
N VAL A 62 9.22 -2.85 -24.33
CA VAL A 62 9.19 -2.64 -25.78
C VAL A 62 8.06 -3.42 -26.45
N GLY A 63 7.31 -2.73 -27.29
CA GLY A 63 6.15 -3.31 -27.98
C GLY A 63 4.90 -3.34 -27.10
N ASN A 64 3.91 -4.14 -27.50
CA ASN A 64 2.67 -4.30 -26.72
C ASN A 64 2.85 -5.43 -25.70
N PRO A 65 2.30 -5.30 -24.48
CA PRO A 65 2.27 -6.40 -23.52
C PRO A 65 1.52 -7.61 -24.08
N VAL A 66 1.95 -8.79 -23.67
CA VAL A 66 1.41 -10.08 -24.10
C VAL A 66 0.40 -10.56 -23.07
N SER A 67 -0.82 -10.76 -23.52
CA SER A 67 -1.92 -11.29 -22.69
C SER A 67 -1.69 -12.76 -22.38
N VAL A 68 -1.67 -13.11 -21.09
CA VAL A 68 -1.65 -14.49 -20.60
C VAL A 68 -3.05 -14.84 -20.11
N TYR A 69 -3.60 -15.94 -20.61
CA TYR A 69 -4.91 -16.41 -20.14
C TYR A 69 -4.79 -16.93 -18.70
N THR A 70 -5.65 -16.44 -17.83
CA THR A 70 -5.76 -16.84 -16.43
C THR A 70 -7.19 -17.31 -16.22
N PRO A 71 -7.46 -18.60 -15.95
CA PRO A 71 -8.83 -19.07 -15.78
C PRO A 71 -9.54 -18.32 -14.65
N GLU A 72 -10.85 -18.08 -14.78
CA GLU A 72 -11.66 -17.63 -13.63
C GLU A 72 -11.85 -18.83 -12.69
N THR A 73 -11.19 -18.81 -11.53
CA THR A 73 -11.00 -20.02 -10.70
C THR A 73 -11.81 -20.06 -9.39
N ASP A 74 -11.87 -21.26 -8.83
CA ASP A 74 -12.33 -21.61 -7.47
C ASP A 74 -11.19 -21.67 -6.45
N TYR A 75 -10.04 -21.05 -6.74
CA TYR A 75 -8.73 -21.19 -6.08
C TYR A 75 -8.19 -22.63 -5.99
N GLY A 76 -8.82 -23.60 -6.65
CA GLY A 76 -8.40 -24.99 -6.67
C GLY A 76 -7.98 -25.43 -8.07
N SER A 77 -8.94 -25.95 -8.83
CA SER A 77 -8.67 -26.53 -10.13
C SER A 77 -8.26 -25.49 -11.17
N GLY A 78 -8.83 -24.28 -11.10
CA GLY A 78 -8.45 -23.25 -12.06
C GLY A 78 -7.08 -22.62 -11.79
N LEU A 79 -6.58 -22.58 -10.55
CA LEU A 79 -5.17 -22.17 -10.31
C LEU A 79 -4.20 -23.15 -10.96
N THR A 80 -4.46 -24.46 -10.83
CA THR A 80 -3.63 -25.48 -11.49
C THR A 80 -3.59 -25.28 -13.01
N GLN A 81 -4.72 -24.87 -13.59
CA GLN A 81 -4.83 -24.57 -15.01
C GLN A 81 -4.11 -23.25 -15.36
N GLY A 82 -4.24 -22.19 -14.56
CA GLY A 82 -3.56 -20.90 -14.77
C GLY A 82 -2.04 -21.02 -14.74
N VAL A 83 -1.50 -21.77 -13.77
CA VAL A 83 -0.06 -22.12 -13.73
C VAL A 83 0.37 -22.86 -15.01
N THR A 84 -0.45 -23.81 -15.47
CA THR A 84 -0.16 -24.56 -16.71
C THR A 84 -0.16 -23.63 -17.93
N ASP A 85 -1.11 -22.70 -18.01
CA ASP A 85 -1.24 -21.76 -19.12
C ASP A 85 -0.09 -20.75 -19.13
N LEU A 86 0.33 -20.25 -17.97
CA LEU A 86 1.52 -19.42 -17.82
C LEU A 86 2.78 -20.17 -18.27
N ASN A 87 3.01 -21.39 -17.77
CA ASN A 87 4.16 -22.21 -18.17
C ASN A 87 4.18 -22.48 -19.69
N ASN A 88 3.00 -22.76 -20.29
CA ASN A 88 2.86 -22.98 -21.73
C ASN A 88 3.15 -21.73 -22.57
N GLN A 89 2.91 -20.54 -22.02
CA GLN A 89 3.26 -19.27 -22.65
C GLN A 89 4.75 -18.97 -22.49
N LEU A 90 5.31 -19.21 -21.30
CA LEU A 90 6.69 -18.86 -20.96
C LEU A 90 7.73 -19.79 -21.62
N THR A 91 7.49 -21.11 -21.58
CA THR A 91 8.45 -22.11 -22.07
C THR A 91 8.86 -21.90 -23.53
N PRO A 92 7.94 -21.65 -24.49
CA PRO A 92 8.32 -21.39 -25.88
C PRO A 92 9.15 -20.11 -26.06
N LEU A 93 8.89 -19.07 -25.27
CA LEU A 93 9.64 -17.81 -25.34
C LEU A 93 11.08 -18.03 -24.90
N LEU A 94 11.29 -18.66 -23.75
CA LEU A 94 12.62 -19.01 -23.22
C LEU A 94 13.34 -20.02 -24.13
N THR A 95 12.60 -20.94 -24.76
CA THR A 95 13.20 -21.90 -25.70
C THR A 95 13.65 -21.23 -27.00
N ALA A 96 12.86 -20.29 -27.53
CA ALA A 96 13.18 -19.57 -28.76
C ALA A 96 14.31 -18.56 -28.56
N ASN A 97 14.35 -17.91 -27.39
CA ASN A 97 15.40 -16.98 -27.00
C ASN A 97 15.71 -17.15 -25.49
N PRO A 98 16.74 -17.94 -25.14
CA PRO A 98 17.16 -18.15 -23.75
C PRO A 98 17.68 -16.89 -23.05
N ASP A 99 17.99 -15.83 -23.80
CA ASP A 99 18.45 -14.54 -23.29
C ASP A 99 17.33 -13.49 -23.38
N ALA A 100 16.05 -13.92 -23.42
CA ALA A 100 14.92 -13.00 -23.46
C ALA A 100 14.70 -12.32 -22.11
N ASN A 101 14.65 -10.98 -22.13
CA ASN A 101 14.23 -10.17 -20.99
C ASN A 101 12.71 -10.17 -20.89
N LEU A 102 12.18 -10.82 -19.85
CA LEU A 102 10.74 -10.98 -19.64
C LEU A 102 10.35 -10.43 -18.27
N VAL A 103 9.25 -9.68 -18.21
CA VAL A 103 8.59 -9.32 -16.95
C VAL A 103 7.24 -10.01 -16.92
N ILE A 104 6.98 -10.80 -15.88
CA ILE A 104 5.69 -11.46 -15.65
C ILE A 104 4.97 -10.62 -14.61
N ALA A 105 3.85 -10.02 -15.00
CA ALA A 105 3.07 -9.14 -14.16
C ALA A 105 1.68 -9.72 -13.88
N GLY A 106 1.25 -9.60 -12.64
CA GLY A 106 -0.08 -10.01 -12.19
C GLY A 106 -0.71 -9.01 -11.24
N TYR A 107 -2.01 -9.19 -11.06
CA TYR A 107 -2.80 -8.45 -10.10
C TYR A 107 -3.76 -9.39 -9.38
N SER A 108 -3.85 -9.28 -8.05
CA SER A 108 -4.84 -10.03 -7.26
C SER A 108 -4.69 -11.54 -7.47
N MET A 109 -5.74 -12.19 -7.96
CA MET A 109 -5.84 -13.64 -8.10
C MET A 109 -4.72 -14.30 -8.92
N SER A 110 -4.22 -13.65 -9.98
CA SER A 110 -3.15 -14.24 -10.82
C SER A 110 -1.85 -14.42 -10.07
N ASP A 111 -1.65 -13.69 -8.98
CA ASP A 111 -0.39 -13.71 -8.25
C ASP A 111 -0.19 -15.05 -7.55
N SER A 112 -1.28 -15.78 -7.28
CA SER A 112 -1.22 -17.20 -6.89
C SER A 112 -0.66 -18.10 -7.99
N ASP A 113 -1.02 -17.85 -9.26
CA ASP A 113 -0.49 -18.60 -10.40
C ASP A 113 0.99 -18.27 -10.63
N ILE A 114 1.36 -16.99 -10.55
CA ILE A 114 2.74 -16.51 -10.67
C ILE A 114 3.59 -17.10 -9.55
N THR A 115 3.12 -17.03 -8.30
CA THR A 115 3.79 -17.60 -7.13
C THR A 115 4.08 -19.09 -7.32
N GLN A 116 3.07 -19.85 -7.73
CA GLN A 116 3.25 -21.29 -7.93
C GLN A 116 4.18 -21.59 -9.11
N GLU A 117 4.17 -20.77 -10.16
CA GLU A 117 5.09 -20.92 -11.29
C GLU A 117 6.54 -20.56 -10.92
N MET A 118 6.78 -19.52 -10.14
CA MET A 118 8.10 -19.20 -9.60
C MET A 118 8.68 -20.40 -8.83
N ILE A 119 7.87 -21.05 -8.00
CA ILE A 119 8.23 -22.27 -7.27
C ILE A 119 8.57 -23.40 -8.25
N ASN A 120 7.76 -23.63 -9.28
CA ASN A 120 7.98 -24.68 -10.27
C ASN A 120 9.29 -24.46 -11.05
N LEU A 121 9.53 -23.23 -11.51
CA LEU A 121 10.72 -22.85 -12.26
C LEU A 121 11.98 -23.01 -11.39
N ALA A 122 11.94 -22.55 -10.14
CA ALA A 122 13.04 -22.70 -9.20
C ALA A 122 13.33 -24.18 -8.89
N ALA A 123 12.28 -25.00 -8.71
CA ALA A 123 12.41 -26.44 -8.51
C ALA A 123 12.96 -27.16 -9.75
N ALA A 124 12.68 -26.66 -10.96
CA ALA A 124 13.26 -27.13 -12.21
C ALA A 124 14.71 -26.66 -12.44
N GLY A 125 15.24 -25.79 -11.56
CA GLY A 125 16.60 -25.26 -11.65
C GLY A 125 16.76 -24.12 -12.66
N VAL A 126 15.67 -23.49 -13.08
CA VAL A 126 15.71 -22.27 -13.87
C VAL A 126 16.21 -21.14 -12.95
N LYS A 127 17.23 -20.40 -13.40
CA LYS A 127 17.87 -19.30 -12.67
C LYS A 127 18.20 -18.16 -13.62
N ASP A 128 17.25 -17.85 -14.48
CA ASP A 128 17.41 -16.85 -15.53
C ASP A 128 17.34 -15.45 -14.90
N PRO A 129 18.44 -14.67 -14.87
CA PRO A 129 18.42 -13.32 -14.32
C PRO A 129 17.59 -12.35 -15.18
N ASN A 130 17.21 -12.73 -16.40
CA ASN A 130 16.40 -11.90 -17.30
C ASN A 130 14.88 -12.09 -17.06
N LEU A 131 14.50 -13.00 -16.15
CA LEU A 131 13.13 -13.24 -15.75
C LEU A 131 12.79 -12.43 -14.50
N LYS A 132 11.85 -11.49 -14.64
CA LYS A 132 11.42 -10.57 -13.59
C LYS A 132 9.96 -10.82 -13.25
N PHE A 133 9.57 -10.54 -12.02
CA PHE A 133 8.20 -10.71 -11.54
C PHE A 133 7.70 -9.43 -10.88
N VAL A 134 6.49 -9.01 -11.22
CA VAL A 134 5.81 -7.86 -10.60
C VAL A 134 4.42 -8.30 -10.17
N LEU A 135 4.15 -8.30 -8.87
CA LEU A 135 2.91 -8.77 -8.28
C LEU A 135 2.26 -7.61 -7.54
N ALA A 136 1.08 -7.18 -7.99
CA ALA A 136 0.35 -6.09 -7.37
C ALA A 136 -0.89 -6.63 -6.65
N GLU A 137 -1.10 -6.20 -5.42
CA GLU A 137 -2.21 -6.68 -4.60
C GLU A 137 -2.17 -8.22 -4.43
N ASN A 138 -0.98 -8.72 -4.11
CA ASN A 138 -0.69 -10.14 -4.05
C ASN A 138 -1.37 -10.85 -2.87
N LEU A 139 -2.35 -11.72 -3.13
CA LEU A 139 -3.03 -12.48 -2.07
C LEU A 139 -2.12 -13.48 -1.34
N ASN A 140 -0.97 -13.80 -1.95
CA ASN A 140 0.08 -14.66 -1.41
C ASN A 140 1.24 -13.84 -0.81
N ASN A 141 1.09 -12.53 -0.58
CA ASN A 141 2.13 -11.71 0.05
C ASN A 141 2.56 -12.36 1.40
N PRO A 142 3.86 -12.54 1.70
CA PRO A 142 4.30 -13.27 2.89
C PRO A 142 3.86 -12.61 4.19
N ASP A 143 3.90 -11.29 4.26
CA ASP A 143 3.20 -10.53 5.29
C ASP A 143 1.95 -9.88 4.67
N GLY A 144 0.83 -9.82 5.39
CA GLY A 144 -0.40 -9.18 4.92
C GLY A 144 -1.30 -10.00 3.97
N GLY A 145 -0.75 -10.81 3.07
CA GLY A 145 -1.55 -11.52 2.06
C GLY A 145 -2.63 -12.44 2.66
N ILE A 146 -3.86 -12.38 2.17
CA ILE A 146 -5.01 -13.06 2.79
C ILE A 146 -4.84 -14.58 2.85
N PHE A 147 -4.20 -15.21 1.85
CA PHE A 147 -3.89 -16.64 1.89
C PHE A 147 -2.75 -17.00 2.84
N THR A 148 -1.83 -16.06 3.09
CA THR A 148 -0.80 -16.22 4.11
C THR A 148 -1.36 -16.02 5.51
N ARG A 149 -2.25 -15.03 5.71
CA ARG A 149 -2.95 -14.77 6.98
C ARG A 149 -3.84 -15.92 7.40
N PHE A 150 -4.61 -16.47 6.46
CA PHE A 150 -5.58 -17.54 6.73
C PHE A 150 -5.35 -18.78 5.85
N PRO A 151 -4.32 -19.60 6.13
CA PRO A 151 -4.12 -20.87 5.45
C PRO A 151 -5.36 -21.77 5.57
N GLY A 152 -5.85 -22.29 4.45
CA GLY A 152 -7.05 -23.14 4.41
C GLY A 152 -8.34 -22.37 4.12
N MET A 153 -8.29 -21.03 4.07
CA MET A 153 -9.41 -20.22 3.63
C MET A 153 -9.85 -20.64 2.22
N PHE A 154 -11.16 -20.61 1.97
CA PHE A 154 -11.79 -21.12 0.74
C PHE A 154 -11.48 -22.59 0.41
N GLY A 155 -10.95 -23.37 1.35
CA GLY A 155 -10.66 -24.80 1.17
C GLY A 155 -9.33 -25.08 0.47
N VAL A 156 -8.45 -24.08 0.35
CA VAL A 156 -7.17 -24.16 -0.36
C VAL A 156 -6.01 -23.76 0.54
N ASN A 157 -4.83 -24.34 0.32
CA ASN A 157 -3.60 -23.98 1.02
C ASN A 157 -2.58 -23.55 -0.04
N LEU A 158 -2.58 -22.26 -0.35
CA LEU A 158 -1.64 -21.69 -1.30
C LEU A 158 -0.36 -21.29 -0.58
N PRO A 159 0.82 -21.50 -1.17
CA PRO A 159 2.08 -21.10 -0.55
C PRO A 159 2.18 -19.58 -0.50
N ALA A 160 2.86 -19.03 0.51
CA ALA A 160 3.31 -17.64 0.45
C ALA A 160 4.27 -17.47 -0.75
N THR A 161 4.29 -16.27 -1.33
CA THR A 161 5.22 -15.91 -2.39
C THR A 161 6.64 -16.05 -1.87
N PRO A 162 7.51 -16.88 -2.45
CA PRO A 162 8.81 -17.13 -1.84
C PRO A 162 9.70 -15.88 -1.92
N ALA A 163 10.28 -15.51 -0.78
CA ALA A 163 11.20 -14.38 -0.69
C ALA A 163 12.62 -14.71 -1.21
N ASP A 164 12.96 -16.00 -1.39
CA ASP A 164 14.31 -16.48 -1.66
C ASP A 164 14.45 -17.17 -3.03
N THR A 165 13.69 -16.70 -4.03
CA THR A 165 13.85 -17.17 -5.42
C THR A 165 15.06 -16.52 -6.11
N PRO A 166 15.63 -17.12 -7.17
CA PRO A 166 16.71 -16.52 -7.94
C PRO A 166 16.23 -15.42 -8.91
N TYR A 167 14.98 -14.99 -8.80
CA TYR A 167 14.36 -14.02 -9.70
C TYR A 167 14.14 -12.71 -8.98
N ASP A 168 14.47 -11.61 -9.63
CA ASP A 168 14.11 -10.29 -9.11
C ASP A 168 12.58 -10.16 -9.16
N THR A 169 11.99 -9.92 -7.99
CA THR A 169 10.55 -9.87 -7.76
C THR A 169 10.20 -8.58 -7.07
N THR A 170 9.14 -7.91 -7.51
CA THR A 170 8.62 -6.71 -6.87
C THR A 170 7.18 -6.95 -6.47
N ILE A 171 6.86 -6.72 -5.21
CA ILE A 171 5.49 -6.84 -4.69
C ILE A 171 4.99 -5.47 -4.27
N TYR A 172 3.87 -5.05 -4.85
CA TYR A 172 3.14 -3.84 -4.43
C TYR A 172 1.90 -4.22 -3.64
N THR A 173 1.74 -3.57 -2.51
CA THR A 173 0.64 -3.81 -1.58
C THR A 173 0.01 -2.47 -1.24
N ILE A 174 -1.31 -2.33 -1.38
CA ILE A 174 -2.02 -1.14 -0.94
C ILE A 174 -2.26 -1.26 0.57
N GLU A 175 -1.87 -0.23 1.32
CA GLU A 175 -2.11 -0.15 2.77
C GLU A 175 -3.59 -0.41 3.07
N TYR A 176 -3.85 -1.29 4.02
CA TYR A 176 -5.18 -1.74 4.43
C TYR A 176 -6.02 -2.48 3.40
N SER A 177 -5.47 -2.85 2.24
CA SER A 177 -6.18 -3.77 1.36
C SER A 177 -6.34 -5.13 2.04
N GLY A 178 -7.57 -5.54 2.33
CA GLY A 178 -7.82 -6.85 2.94
C GLY A 178 -7.44 -8.05 2.08
N ALA A 179 -6.96 -7.85 0.84
CA ALA A 179 -6.43 -8.92 0.00
C ALA A 179 -4.93 -9.18 0.23
N SER A 180 -4.14 -8.11 0.39
CA SER A 180 -2.68 -8.09 0.32
C SER A 180 -2.02 -7.52 1.59
N ASP A 181 -2.75 -6.73 2.37
CA ASP A 181 -2.36 -6.09 3.64
C ASP A 181 -3.42 -6.31 4.74
N PHE A 182 -3.78 -7.57 4.96
CA PHE A 182 -4.72 -7.91 6.02
C PHE A 182 -3.99 -7.89 7.40
N PRO A 183 -4.63 -7.41 8.48
CA PRO A 183 -4.02 -7.31 9.82
C PRO A 183 -3.39 -8.61 10.33
N GLN A 184 -2.25 -8.52 11.03
CA GLN A 184 -1.66 -9.69 11.70
C GLN A 184 -2.49 -10.11 12.92
N TYR A 185 -2.96 -9.14 13.70
CA TYR A 185 -3.68 -9.35 14.95
C TYR A 185 -5.20 -9.34 14.70
N TYR A 186 -5.73 -10.45 14.15
CA TYR A 186 -7.13 -10.65 13.72
C TYR A 186 -8.15 -10.73 14.87
N GLY A 187 -8.11 -9.76 15.76
CA GLY A 187 -9.09 -9.52 16.82
C GLY A 187 -9.26 -8.03 17.10
N ASN A 188 -8.45 -7.17 16.47
CA ASN A 188 -8.67 -5.74 16.44
C ASN A 188 -9.81 -5.45 15.45
N LEU A 189 -11.02 -5.28 15.98
CA LEU A 189 -12.21 -5.08 15.17
C LEU A 189 -12.17 -3.85 14.27
N PHE A 190 -11.39 -2.82 14.61
CA PHE A 190 -11.21 -1.65 13.75
C PHE A 190 -10.35 -2.00 12.55
N ALA A 191 -9.22 -2.66 12.78
CA ALA A 191 -8.33 -3.11 11.72
C ALA A 191 -9.02 -4.13 10.80
N ASP A 192 -9.71 -5.11 11.39
CA ASP A 192 -10.41 -6.16 10.65
C ASP A 192 -11.53 -5.59 9.76
N ALA A 193 -12.31 -4.63 10.29
CA ALA A 193 -13.35 -3.95 9.52
C ALA A 193 -12.76 -3.05 8.43
N ASN A 194 -11.70 -2.29 8.76
CA ASN A 194 -11.02 -1.45 7.79
C ASN A 194 -10.41 -2.26 6.65
N ALA A 195 -9.79 -3.40 6.93
CA ALA A 195 -9.28 -4.30 5.91
C ALA A 195 -10.40 -4.93 5.07
N ALA A 196 -11.53 -5.28 5.70
CA ALA A 196 -12.70 -5.80 4.97
C ALA A 196 -13.28 -4.76 4.00
N ASP A 197 -13.36 -3.49 4.40
CA ASP A 197 -13.77 -2.39 3.52
C ASP A 197 -12.68 -2.10 2.47
N GLY A 198 -11.39 -2.18 2.83
CA GLY A 198 -10.27 -2.07 1.89
C GLY A 198 -10.28 -3.14 0.79
N TYR A 199 -10.74 -4.34 1.09
CA TYR A 199 -10.97 -5.38 0.07
C TYR A 199 -12.09 -4.99 -0.93
N LEU A 200 -13.04 -4.16 -0.52
CA LEU A 200 -14.17 -3.72 -1.36
C LEU A 200 -13.90 -2.40 -2.09
N ASP A 201 -13.10 -1.53 -1.49
CA ASP A 201 -12.90 -0.17 -1.98
C ASP A 201 -11.55 -0.01 -2.70
N LEU A 202 -10.48 -0.62 -2.18
CA LEU A 202 -9.11 -0.50 -2.72
C LEU A 202 -8.80 -1.62 -3.72
N HIS A 203 -8.94 -2.88 -3.28
CA HIS A 203 -8.54 -4.06 -4.05
C HIS A 203 -9.21 -4.23 -5.44
N PRO A 204 -10.47 -3.81 -5.68
CA PRO A 204 -11.12 -4.04 -6.97
C PRO A 204 -10.94 -2.89 -7.97
N TYR A 205 -9.98 -1.97 -7.79
CA TYR A 205 -9.90 -0.78 -8.64
C TYR A 205 -9.65 -1.08 -10.13
N LEU A 206 -9.02 -2.21 -10.46
CA LEU A 206 -8.85 -2.69 -11.85
C LEU A 206 -10.08 -3.46 -12.39
N LEU A 207 -11.09 -3.74 -11.56
CA LEU A 207 -12.31 -4.39 -12.01
C LEU A 207 -13.15 -3.42 -12.86
N THR A 208 -13.34 -3.79 -14.13
CA THR A 208 -14.15 -2.98 -15.05
C THR A 208 -15.58 -2.79 -14.54
N GLY A 209 -15.97 -1.53 -14.35
CA GLY A 209 -17.32 -1.15 -13.91
C GLY A 209 -17.53 -1.13 -12.40
N TRP A 210 -16.50 -1.44 -11.61
CA TRP A 210 -16.49 -1.17 -10.17
C TRP A 210 -16.09 0.30 -9.92
N PRO A 211 -16.62 0.98 -8.89
CA PRO A 211 -16.13 2.29 -8.51
C PRO A 211 -14.66 2.18 -8.07
N ALA A 212 -13.77 2.94 -8.70
CA ALA A 212 -12.38 3.01 -8.30
C ALA A 212 -12.22 4.00 -7.14
N TYR A 213 -11.95 3.50 -5.94
CA TYR A 213 -11.61 4.33 -4.77
C TYR A 213 -10.10 4.46 -4.56
N PHE A 214 -9.31 3.61 -5.23
CA PHE A 214 -7.86 3.75 -5.33
C PHE A 214 -7.47 4.64 -6.52
N ASP A 215 -6.56 5.59 -6.29
CA ASP A 215 -5.92 6.41 -7.32
C ASP A 215 -4.55 5.82 -7.68
N PRO A 216 -4.36 5.24 -8.88
CA PRO A 216 -3.09 4.62 -9.28
C PRO A 216 -1.89 5.57 -9.26
N SER A 217 -2.11 6.90 -9.31
CA SER A 217 -1.00 7.85 -9.21
C SER A 217 -0.32 7.86 -7.84
N THR A 218 -0.95 7.30 -6.81
CA THR A 218 -0.37 7.20 -5.46
C THR A 218 0.71 6.13 -5.36
N VAL A 219 0.84 5.22 -6.34
CA VAL A 219 1.95 4.25 -6.41
C VAL A 219 3.30 4.96 -6.42
N ALA A 220 3.36 6.18 -6.96
CA ALA A 220 4.58 7.00 -6.91
C ALA A 220 5.02 7.39 -5.48
N ASN A 221 4.14 7.23 -4.49
CA ASN A 221 4.41 7.46 -3.07
C ASN A 221 4.65 6.14 -2.31
N ALA A 222 4.78 5.01 -3.01
CA ALA A 222 5.05 3.75 -2.35
C ALA A 222 6.34 3.82 -1.52
N VAL A 223 6.35 3.07 -0.42
CA VAL A 223 7.43 3.03 0.55
C VAL A 223 7.98 1.62 0.61
N ALA A 224 9.30 1.48 0.60
CA ALA A 224 9.93 0.18 0.72
C ALA A 224 9.75 -0.36 2.14
N GLU A 225 9.19 -1.56 2.27
CA GLU A 225 8.95 -2.19 3.56
C GLU A 225 10.23 -2.81 4.14
N ASN A 226 10.33 -2.86 5.46
CA ASN A 226 11.42 -3.58 6.11
C ASN A 226 11.41 -5.09 5.80
N THR A 227 12.59 -5.66 5.56
CA THR A 227 12.79 -7.11 5.52
C THR A 227 13.50 -7.60 6.77
N SER A 228 13.47 -8.90 7.00
CA SER A 228 14.12 -9.57 8.11
C SER A 228 15.64 -9.28 8.14
N ALA A 229 16.20 -9.25 9.36
CA ALA A 229 17.60 -8.88 9.55
C ALA A 229 18.55 -9.84 8.81
N GLY A 230 19.31 -9.31 7.86
CA GLY A 230 20.25 -10.09 7.06
C GLY A 230 19.64 -10.77 5.84
N TYR A 231 18.41 -10.41 5.46
CA TYR A 231 17.79 -10.82 4.21
C TYR A 231 18.71 -10.48 3.01
N ASP A 232 18.97 -11.50 2.19
CA ASP A 232 19.81 -11.44 0.98
C ASP A 232 19.10 -12.02 -0.25
N GLY A 233 17.76 -12.10 -0.19
CA GLY A 233 16.91 -12.53 -1.29
C GLY A 233 16.77 -11.46 -2.38
N SER A 234 15.88 -11.73 -3.34
CA SER A 234 15.70 -10.91 -4.55
C SER A 234 14.28 -10.37 -4.69
N THR A 235 13.55 -10.27 -3.57
CA THR A 235 12.19 -9.71 -3.54
C THR A 235 12.21 -8.35 -2.84
N ASP A 236 11.74 -7.33 -3.55
CA ASP A 236 11.48 -6.00 -3.01
C ASP A 236 9.99 -5.86 -2.69
N TYR A 237 9.69 -5.27 -1.53
CA TYR A 237 8.34 -5.10 -1.01
C TYR A 237 8.02 -3.61 -0.89
N TYR A 238 6.92 -3.19 -1.49
CA TYR A 238 6.49 -1.80 -1.50
C TYR A 238 5.05 -1.68 -1.00
N LEU A 239 4.85 -0.93 0.09
CA LEU A 239 3.53 -0.54 0.55
C LEU A 239 3.12 0.77 -0.11
N ILE A 240 1.88 0.89 -0.58
CA ILE A 240 1.30 2.09 -1.15
C ILE A 240 0.40 2.71 -0.08
N PRO A 241 0.82 3.81 0.58
CA PRO A 241 0.06 4.39 1.68
C PRO A 241 -1.30 4.93 1.22
N THR A 242 -2.32 4.77 2.06
CA THR A 242 -3.69 5.24 1.82
C THR A 242 -4.01 6.43 2.70
N GLN A 243 -4.38 7.57 2.11
CA GLN A 243 -4.68 8.77 2.91
C GLN A 243 -5.97 8.60 3.72
N ASP A 244 -6.99 8.02 3.10
CA ASP A 244 -8.29 7.82 3.72
C ASP A 244 -8.47 6.36 4.14
N LEU A 245 -9.01 6.17 5.34
CA LEU A 245 -9.29 4.84 5.87
C LEU A 245 -10.50 4.26 5.14
N PRO A 246 -10.41 3.04 4.55
CA PRO A 246 -11.55 2.41 3.88
C PRO A 246 -12.83 2.34 4.72
N ILE A 247 -12.72 2.12 6.03
CA ILE A 247 -13.89 2.09 6.94
C ILE A 247 -14.68 3.41 6.99
N LEU A 248 -14.08 4.50 6.51
CA LEU A 248 -14.67 5.84 6.45
C LEU A 248 -15.12 6.26 5.05
N ASP A 249 -14.87 5.46 4.02
CA ASP A 249 -15.22 5.80 2.63
C ASP A 249 -16.72 6.01 2.46
N GLY A 250 -17.55 5.24 3.17
CA GLY A 250 -19.00 5.44 3.18
C GLY A 250 -19.43 6.82 3.70
N LEU A 251 -18.67 7.40 4.63
CA LEU A 251 -18.90 8.77 5.14
C LEU A 251 -18.30 9.82 4.20
N HIS A 252 -17.16 9.57 3.57
CA HIS A 252 -16.59 10.45 2.55
C HIS A 252 -17.48 10.55 1.31
N GLY A 253 -18.12 9.45 0.90
CA GLY A 253 -18.97 9.36 -0.29
C GLY A 253 -20.35 10.01 -0.17
N VAL A 254 -20.77 10.44 1.02
CA VAL A 254 -22.07 11.11 1.25
C VAL A 254 -21.87 12.62 1.38
N ASN A 255 -22.61 13.38 0.58
CA ASN A 255 -22.50 14.84 0.58
C ASN A 255 -22.81 15.44 1.96
N GLY A 256 -21.84 16.17 2.50
CA GLY A 256 -21.93 16.85 3.79
C GLY A 256 -21.50 16.01 4.99
N THR A 257 -20.98 14.79 4.77
CA THR A 257 -20.44 13.96 5.85
C THR A 257 -18.93 13.77 5.82
N SER A 258 -18.24 14.15 4.73
CA SER A 258 -16.78 14.02 4.61
C SER A 258 -16.05 14.68 5.77
N ALA A 259 -16.44 15.91 6.13
CA ALA A 259 -15.89 16.61 7.29
C ALA A 259 -15.95 15.78 8.60
N TYR A 260 -17.01 14.98 8.83
CA TYR A 260 -17.08 14.13 10.03
C TYR A 260 -16.18 12.90 9.96
N ALA A 261 -15.90 12.38 8.77
CA ALA A 261 -14.91 11.32 8.57
C ALA A 261 -13.51 11.88 8.76
N ASP A 262 -13.22 13.02 8.14
CA ASP A 262 -12.00 13.82 8.30
C ASP A 262 -11.71 14.20 9.76
N LEU A 263 -12.77 14.40 10.57
CA LEU A 263 -12.69 14.63 12.01
C LEU A 263 -12.17 13.44 12.81
N ILE A 264 -12.63 12.23 12.48
CA ILE A 264 -12.36 11.01 13.29
C ILE A 264 -11.23 10.16 12.72
N GLN A 265 -10.87 10.37 11.45
CA GLN A 265 -9.91 9.56 10.71
C GLN A 265 -8.54 9.45 11.38
N PRO A 266 -7.91 10.54 11.87
CA PRO A 266 -6.58 10.42 12.44
C PRO A 266 -6.56 9.52 13.69
N ASP A 267 -7.54 9.67 14.58
CA ASP A 267 -7.65 8.78 15.76
C ASP A 267 -8.00 7.34 15.37
N MET A 268 -8.90 7.16 14.40
CA MET A 268 -9.24 5.83 13.90
C MET A 268 -8.06 5.14 13.23
N ARG A 269 -7.15 5.88 12.59
CA ARG A 269 -5.94 5.32 11.98
C ARG A 269 -5.05 4.71 13.05
N VAL A 270 -4.83 5.40 14.17
CA VAL A 270 -4.11 4.84 15.32
C VAL A 270 -4.73 3.52 15.77
N LEU A 271 -6.07 3.46 15.89
CA LEU A 271 -6.76 2.24 16.32
C LEU A 271 -6.66 1.10 15.30
N VAL A 272 -6.72 1.41 14.00
CA VAL A 272 -6.53 0.45 12.90
C VAL A 272 -5.10 -0.09 12.93
N ASP A 273 -4.10 0.78 13.06
CA ASP A 273 -2.69 0.41 13.01
C ASP A 273 -2.26 -0.51 14.15
N LEU A 274 -2.98 -0.52 15.27
CA LEU A 274 -2.78 -1.49 16.36
C LEU A 274 -3.05 -2.95 15.92
N GLY A 275 -3.76 -3.18 14.82
CA GLY A 275 -3.98 -4.51 14.24
C GLY A 275 -2.81 -5.04 13.42
N TYR A 276 -1.83 -4.18 13.11
CA TYR A 276 -0.72 -4.47 12.22
C TYR A 276 0.60 -4.60 12.99
N ASN A 277 1.55 -5.34 12.43
CA ASN A 277 2.91 -5.44 12.95
C ASN A 277 3.88 -4.76 11.98
N TRP A 278 3.97 -3.45 12.10
CA TRP A 278 4.82 -2.61 11.25
C TRP A 278 6.33 -2.89 11.38
N THR A 279 6.76 -3.56 12.45
CA THR A 279 8.17 -3.90 12.68
C THR A 279 8.55 -5.28 12.13
N GLY A 280 7.58 -6.01 11.57
CA GLY A 280 7.77 -7.30 10.94
C GLY A 280 8.66 -7.20 9.68
N GLY A 281 9.23 -8.33 9.27
CA GLY A 281 9.89 -8.41 7.97
C GLY A 281 8.89 -8.85 6.90
N ALA A 282 8.71 -8.06 5.85
CA ALA A 282 7.77 -8.33 4.75
C ALA A 282 8.08 -9.64 3.99
N ASP A 283 9.31 -10.14 4.09
CA ASP A 283 9.78 -11.43 3.55
C ASP A 283 9.36 -12.64 4.37
N VAL A 284 8.87 -12.44 5.60
CA VAL A 284 8.53 -13.52 6.53
C VAL A 284 7.07 -13.90 6.38
N SER A 285 6.81 -15.16 6.01
CA SER A 285 5.45 -15.71 5.99
C SER A 285 4.81 -15.64 7.38
N THR A 286 3.80 -14.78 7.52
CA THR A 286 3.23 -14.39 8.81
C THR A 286 1.72 -14.65 8.83
N PRO A 287 1.26 -15.77 9.42
CA PRO A 287 -0.16 -16.03 9.62
C PRO A 287 -0.82 -15.05 10.58
N ALA A 288 -2.14 -14.88 10.45
CA ALA A 288 -2.93 -14.12 11.41
C ALA A 288 -2.93 -14.81 12.79
N THR A 289 -3.05 -14.01 13.85
CA THR A 289 -3.01 -14.47 15.23
C THR A 289 -4.03 -13.74 16.10
N LEU A 290 -4.55 -14.44 17.11
CA LEU A 290 -5.39 -13.87 18.18
C LEU A 290 -4.57 -13.41 19.40
N SER A 291 -3.25 -13.36 19.27
CA SER A 291 -2.39 -12.78 20.30
C SER A 291 -2.53 -11.27 20.32
N ASN A 292 -2.19 -10.66 21.45
CA ASN A 292 -2.10 -9.21 21.55
C ASN A 292 -0.72 -8.75 21.08
N PRO A 293 -0.62 -7.63 20.33
CA PRO A 293 0.66 -6.98 20.08
C PRO A 293 1.30 -6.48 21.37
N ASP A 294 2.60 -6.25 21.33
CA ASP A 294 3.29 -5.47 22.35
C ASP A 294 3.01 -3.98 22.10
N ILE A 295 2.07 -3.40 22.84
CA ILE A 295 1.62 -2.00 22.66
C ILE A 295 2.30 -1.06 23.66
N ASP A 296 2.85 0.06 23.17
CA ASP A 296 3.18 1.20 24.02
C ASP A 296 1.98 2.15 24.16
N PHE A 297 1.20 1.97 25.23
CA PHE A 297 0.03 2.80 25.47
C PHE A 297 0.37 4.28 25.73
N THR A 298 1.62 4.60 26.09
CA THR A 298 2.04 6.01 26.22
C THR A 298 2.13 6.65 24.84
N ALA A 299 2.69 5.94 23.86
CA ALA A 299 2.76 6.38 22.48
C ALA A 299 1.36 6.47 21.86
N VAL A 300 0.52 5.44 22.07
CA VAL A 300 -0.88 5.44 21.63
C VAL A 300 -1.65 6.64 22.20
N ASP A 301 -1.57 6.87 23.51
CA ASP A 301 -2.19 8.04 24.15
C ASP A 301 -1.72 9.34 23.48
N SER A 302 -0.44 9.44 23.17
CA SER A 302 0.11 10.63 22.52
C SER A 302 -0.39 10.81 21.08
N TYR A 303 -0.47 9.74 20.29
CA TYR A 303 -0.99 9.79 18.92
C TYR A 303 -2.50 10.05 18.87
N LEU A 304 -3.27 9.59 19.86
CA LEU A 304 -4.70 9.91 19.96
C LEU A 304 -4.95 11.37 20.38
N ASN A 305 -4.05 11.98 21.15
CA ASN A 305 -4.15 13.43 21.39
C ASN A 305 -3.80 14.21 20.12
N ALA A 306 -2.75 13.80 19.41
CA ALA A 306 -2.35 14.43 18.14
C ALA A 306 -3.43 14.25 17.07
N GLY A 307 -4.00 13.05 16.94
CA GLY A 307 -5.08 12.72 16.02
C GLY A 307 -6.33 13.55 16.29
N ALA A 308 -6.70 13.73 17.56
CA ALA A 308 -7.82 14.57 17.92
C ALA A 308 -7.66 16.03 17.47
N ASP A 309 -6.45 16.59 17.64
CA ASP A 309 -6.15 17.94 17.16
C ASP A 309 -6.14 18.00 15.62
N GLN A 310 -5.48 17.05 14.96
CA GLN A 310 -5.37 16.97 13.50
C GLN A 310 -6.74 16.84 12.83
N GLY A 311 -7.60 15.93 13.33
CA GLY A 311 -8.93 15.71 12.79
C GLY A 311 -9.83 16.93 12.97
N MET A 312 -9.71 17.61 14.11
CA MET A 312 -10.41 18.86 14.34
C MET A 312 -9.95 19.99 13.39
N ILE A 313 -8.65 20.10 13.08
CA ILE A 313 -8.14 21.06 12.08
C ILE A 313 -8.75 20.73 10.71
N ASN A 314 -8.69 19.46 10.30
CA ASN A 314 -9.23 19.00 9.02
C ASN A 314 -10.73 19.33 8.91
N TYR A 315 -11.51 18.96 9.92
CA TYR A 315 -12.94 19.27 10.01
C TYR A 315 -13.25 20.77 9.85
N LEU A 316 -12.50 21.63 10.52
CA LEU A 316 -12.73 23.08 10.46
C LEU A 316 -12.32 23.68 9.11
N VAL A 317 -11.31 23.12 8.45
CA VAL A 317 -10.94 23.47 7.06
C VAL A 317 -12.07 23.06 6.11
N ASP A 318 -12.62 21.84 6.24
CA ASP A 318 -13.71 21.35 5.38
C ASP A 318 -15.00 22.16 5.54
N LEU A 319 -15.27 22.66 6.75
CA LEU A 319 -16.38 23.58 7.00
C LEU A 319 -16.13 25.01 6.49
N GLY A 320 -14.93 25.32 6.00
CA GLY A 320 -14.52 26.65 5.55
C GLY A 320 -14.36 27.66 6.70
N ILE A 321 -14.14 27.17 7.92
CA ILE A 321 -13.90 27.98 9.13
C ILE A 321 -12.43 28.38 9.20
N LEU A 322 -11.53 27.44 8.89
CA LEU A 322 -10.09 27.64 8.76
C LEU A 322 -9.65 27.66 7.29
N PRO A 323 -8.56 28.34 6.94
CA PRO A 323 -8.01 28.32 5.59
C PRO A 323 -7.30 26.98 5.28
N GLN A 324 -7.30 26.60 3.99
CA GLN A 324 -6.59 25.39 3.51
C GLN A 324 -5.09 25.35 3.87
N SER A 325 -4.46 26.50 4.11
CA SER A 325 -3.06 26.59 4.51
C SER A 325 -2.76 25.85 5.81
N ASP A 326 -3.76 25.65 6.67
CA ASP A 326 -3.56 25.06 7.98
C ASP A 326 -3.29 23.54 7.87
N LEU A 327 -3.75 22.90 6.79
CA LEU A 327 -3.38 21.50 6.47
C LEU A 327 -1.91 21.34 6.11
N ALA A 328 -1.23 22.41 5.67
CA ALA A 328 0.21 22.33 5.38
C ALA A 328 1.03 22.06 6.64
N GLY A 329 0.51 22.43 7.82
CA GLY A 329 1.10 22.10 9.10
C GLY A 329 0.96 20.63 9.49
N LEU A 330 -0.02 19.92 8.91
CA LEU A 330 -0.27 18.49 9.14
C LEU A 330 0.47 17.59 8.14
N ALA A 331 0.98 18.16 7.06
CA ALA A 331 1.70 17.41 6.03
C ALA A 331 2.91 16.70 6.62
N GLY A 332 2.97 15.37 6.50
CA GLY A 332 4.04 14.56 7.07
C GLY A 332 3.86 14.18 8.54
N MET A 333 2.75 14.54 9.17
CA MET A 333 2.46 14.16 10.57
C MET A 333 1.54 12.95 10.63
N TYR A 334 2.04 11.84 11.17
CA TYR A 334 1.18 10.75 11.63
C TYR A 334 0.36 11.22 12.87
N PRO A 335 -0.89 10.78 13.07
CA PRO A 335 -1.69 9.89 12.21
C PRO A 335 -2.50 10.56 11.09
N TYR A 336 -2.32 11.86 10.83
CA TYR A 336 -3.02 12.55 9.73
C TYR A 336 -2.61 12.01 8.36
N VAL A 337 -1.30 11.87 8.11
CA VAL A 337 -0.78 11.19 6.91
C VAL A 337 -0.40 9.75 7.23
N PRO A 338 -0.50 8.83 6.25
CA PRO A 338 -0.09 7.43 6.39
C PRO A 338 1.44 7.24 6.30
N ASP A 339 2.25 8.13 6.91
CA ASP A 339 3.70 7.94 6.93
C ASP A 339 4.07 6.80 7.88
N ILE A 340 4.31 5.62 7.31
CA ILE A 340 4.61 4.41 8.06
C ILE A 340 6.05 4.37 8.59
N SER A 341 6.93 5.30 8.22
CA SER A 341 8.37 5.24 8.58
C SER A 341 8.56 5.19 10.10
N ALA A 342 7.73 5.91 10.86
CA ALA A 342 7.75 5.88 12.32
C ALA A 342 7.19 4.56 12.87
N LEU A 343 6.13 4.02 12.25
CA LEU A 343 5.51 2.75 12.62
C LEU A 343 6.49 1.59 12.42
N GLU A 344 7.16 1.57 11.27
CA GLU A 344 8.21 0.62 10.92
C GLU A 344 9.41 0.66 11.88
N ALA A 345 9.73 1.86 12.38
CA ALA A 345 10.76 2.04 13.39
C ALA A 345 10.28 1.67 14.82
N GLY A 346 9.00 1.32 15.00
CA GLY A 346 8.41 0.82 16.24
C GLY A 346 7.64 1.85 17.07
N ALA A 347 7.05 2.87 16.44
CA ALA A 347 6.35 3.94 17.15
C ALA A 347 5.19 3.49 18.06
N LEU A 348 4.57 2.33 17.81
CA LEU A 348 3.48 1.78 18.64
C LEU A 348 3.93 0.59 19.51
N THR A 349 5.20 0.18 19.44
CA THR A 349 5.70 -1.00 20.16
C THR A 349 6.34 -0.67 21.50
N ALA A 350 6.12 -1.52 22.50
CA ALA A 350 6.60 -1.30 23.86
C ALA A 350 8.14 -1.16 23.97
N GLY A 351 8.60 -0.09 24.63
CA GLY A 351 10.03 0.13 24.93
C GLY A 351 10.84 0.75 23.79
N THR A 352 10.17 1.16 22.71
CA THR A 352 10.78 1.88 21.60
C THR A 352 10.78 3.37 21.92
N THR A 353 11.97 3.96 22.09
CA THR A 353 12.12 5.39 22.42
C THR A 353 12.05 6.29 21.18
N ILE A 354 11.12 6.01 20.25
CA ILE A 354 10.78 7.01 19.23
C ILE A 354 10.08 8.15 19.98
N SER A 355 10.37 9.39 19.62
CA SER A 355 10.14 10.56 20.46
C SER A 355 8.68 10.73 20.91
N ASP A 356 8.28 10.12 22.03
CA ASP A 356 7.07 10.47 22.79
C ASP A 356 7.04 11.99 23.11
N ALA A 357 8.23 12.59 23.14
CA ALA A 357 8.44 14.02 23.27
C ALA A 357 7.98 14.85 22.05
N SER A 358 7.97 14.29 20.83
CA SER A 358 7.41 14.97 19.65
C SER A 358 5.90 14.94 19.72
N ALA A 359 5.25 13.78 19.87
CA ALA A 359 3.78 13.72 19.88
C ALA A 359 3.15 14.53 21.05
N ALA A 360 3.77 14.58 22.24
CA ALA A 360 3.31 15.46 23.33
C ALA A 360 3.61 16.96 23.08
N SER A 361 4.72 17.27 22.41
CA SER A 361 5.04 18.63 21.96
C SER A 361 4.14 19.07 20.81
N ASP A 362 3.76 18.14 19.94
CA ASP A 362 2.96 18.32 18.74
C ASP A 362 1.50 18.51 19.14
N ALA A 363 0.95 17.74 20.08
CA ALA A 363 -0.37 18.03 20.65
C ALA A 363 -0.43 19.42 21.30
N ALA A 364 0.58 19.79 22.09
CA ALA A 364 0.64 21.13 22.70
C ALA A 364 0.82 22.25 21.65
N THR A 365 1.55 21.98 20.56
CA THR A 365 1.79 22.93 19.47
C THR A 365 0.59 23.06 18.55
N SER A 366 -0.03 21.95 18.15
CA SER A 366 -1.26 21.89 17.35
C SER A 366 -2.40 22.59 18.06
N LEU A 367 -2.63 22.31 19.33
CA LEU A 367 -3.63 23.02 20.14
C LEU A 367 -3.32 24.52 20.24
N ALA A 368 -2.05 24.91 20.36
CA ALA A 368 -1.65 26.31 20.44
C ALA A 368 -1.79 27.06 19.10
N LEU A 369 -1.39 26.43 17.99
CA LEU A 369 -1.55 26.97 16.64
C LEU A 369 -3.03 27.17 16.33
N LEU A 370 -3.85 26.15 16.59
CA LEU A 370 -5.28 26.18 16.35
C LEU A 370 -6.03 27.17 17.23
N THR A 371 -5.65 27.29 18.50
CA THR A 371 -6.17 28.35 19.38
C THR A 371 -5.80 29.73 18.84
N THR A 372 -4.60 29.88 18.27
CA THR A 372 -4.14 31.14 17.66
C THR A 372 -4.96 31.46 16.41
N ASP A 373 -5.07 30.52 15.47
CA ASP A 373 -5.81 30.70 14.20
C ASP A 373 -7.29 31.00 14.43
N LEU A 374 -7.94 30.30 15.38
CA LEU A 374 -9.32 30.58 15.78
C LEU A 374 -9.48 31.95 16.43
N SER A 375 -8.48 32.41 17.20
CA SER A 375 -8.51 33.74 17.82
C SER A 375 -8.28 34.89 16.84
N GLU A 376 -7.58 34.62 15.73
CA GLU A 376 -7.33 35.57 14.64
C GLU A 376 -8.44 35.55 13.58
N SER A 377 -9.27 34.51 13.56
CA SER A 377 -10.38 34.37 12.64
C SER A 377 -11.45 35.44 12.84
N THR A 378 -11.85 36.09 11.74
CA THR A 378 -12.97 37.05 11.73
C THR A 378 -14.33 36.37 11.55
N ASN A 379 -14.37 35.05 11.40
CA ASN A 379 -15.60 34.29 11.26
C ASN A 379 -16.28 34.19 12.64
N PRO A 380 -17.53 34.68 12.81
CA PRO A 380 -18.20 34.66 14.11
C PRO A 380 -18.42 33.25 14.67
N ILE A 381 -18.51 32.24 13.80
CA ILE A 381 -18.60 30.83 14.20
C ILE A 381 -17.24 30.35 14.73
N ALA A 382 -16.13 30.73 14.08
CA ALA A 382 -14.78 30.39 14.56
C ALA A 382 -14.50 30.96 15.95
N VAL A 383 -14.91 32.20 16.22
CA VAL A 383 -14.73 32.87 17.52
C VAL A 383 -15.51 32.16 18.63
N GLU A 384 -16.74 31.71 18.34
CA GLU A 384 -17.55 30.95 19.30
C GLU A 384 -16.95 29.55 19.52
N PHE A 385 -16.59 28.85 18.44
CA PHE A 385 -15.95 27.53 18.50
C PHE A 385 -14.62 27.54 19.24
N GLY A 386 -13.76 28.54 19.01
CA GLY A 386 -12.45 28.65 19.66
C GLY A 386 -12.51 28.66 21.19
N SER A 387 -13.64 29.07 21.78
CA SER A 387 -13.83 29.05 23.23
C SER A 387 -14.14 27.66 23.81
N TYR A 388 -14.68 26.75 23.01
CA TYR A 388 -15.04 25.37 23.40
C TYR A 388 -14.08 24.33 22.82
N PHE A 389 -13.30 24.74 21.82
CA PHE A 389 -12.44 23.89 21.03
C PHE A 389 -11.49 23.01 21.85
N PRO A 390 -10.67 23.55 22.79
CA PRO A 390 -9.71 22.72 23.53
C PRO A 390 -10.38 21.60 24.32
N MET A 391 -11.58 21.86 24.83
CA MET A 391 -12.36 20.87 25.58
C MET A 391 -12.90 19.78 24.65
N MET A 392 -13.40 20.13 23.46
CA MET A 392 -13.89 19.14 22.49
C MET A 392 -12.77 18.21 21.99
N ALA A 393 -11.59 18.75 21.66
CA ALA A 393 -10.43 17.95 21.26
C ALA A 393 -10.00 17.01 22.40
N THR A 394 -9.93 17.52 23.64
CA THR A 394 -9.62 16.71 24.82
C THR A 394 -10.65 15.60 25.06
N ASP A 395 -11.94 15.91 24.92
CA ASP A 395 -13.03 14.93 25.09
C ASP A 395 -12.97 13.84 24.00
N MET A 396 -12.62 14.20 22.77
CA MET A 396 -12.44 13.27 21.65
C MET A 396 -11.25 12.35 21.86
N ALA A 397 -10.09 12.91 22.22
CA ALA A 397 -8.92 12.12 22.60
C ALA A 397 -9.24 11.14 23.74
N GLY A 398 -9.95 11.60 24.78
CA GLY A 398 -10.38 10.75 25.90
C GLY A 398 -11.35 9.64 25.50
N PHE A 399 -12.24 9.90 24.54
CA PHE A 399 -13.12 8.88 23.97
C PHE A 399 -12.31 7.79 23.25
N PHE A 400 -11.38 8.16 22.37
CA PHE A 400 -10.57 7.18 21.64
C PHE A 400 -9.56 6.45 22.54
N GLN A 401 -9.00 7.10 23.57
CA GLN A 401 -8.18 6.44 24.59
C GLN A 401 -8.97 5.33 25.32
N THR A 402 -10.25 5.60 25.60
CA THR A 402 -11.14 4.59 26.19
C THR A 402 -11.34 3.40 25.25
N LEU A 403 -11.50 3.65 23.94
CA LEU A 403 -11.59 2.59 22.94
C LEU A 403 -10.29 1.80 22.81
N ALA A 404 -9.14 2.48 22.73
CA ALA A 404 -7.82 1.85 22.66
C ALA A 404 -7.58 0.90 23.85
N SER A 405 -8.00 1.30 25.06
CA SER A 405 -7.86 0.48 26.27
C SER A 405 -8.75 -0.78 26.30
N SER A 406 -9.68 -0.91 25.34
CA SER A 406 -10.60 -2.04 25.23
C SER A 406 -10.21 -3.07 24.17
N LEU A 407 -9.20 -2.74 23.37
CA LEU A 407 -8.51 -3.65 22.43
C LEU A 407 -7.42 -4.41 23.20
#